data_AF-A0A485PGE7-F1
#
_entry.id   AF-A0A485PGE7-F1
#
_cell.length_a   1.000
_cell.length_b   1.000
_cell.length_c   1.000
_cell.angle_alpha   90.00
_cell.angle_beta   90.00
_cell.angle_gamma   90.00
#
_symmetry.space_group_name_H-M   'P 1'
#
loop_
_entity.id
_entity.type
_entity.pdbx_description
1 polymer ?
#
loop_
_entity_poly.entity_id
_entity_poly.type
_entity_poly.pdbx_seq_one_letter_code
_entity_poly.pdbx_strand_id
1 'polypeptide(L)'
;MLNKNNEGKELLVPLTSPMHVPGKLHNVEHVLIDVGTGYYVKNENEDDKDFFKRKTDFFTKQTEKMQPALQEKHAMKQALMEMMSQKIQ
;
A
#
# COMPACT_ATOMS: atom_id res chain seq x y z
N MET A 1 -5.74 -15.08 1.67
CA MET A 1 -4.75 -15.17 0.57
C MET A 1 -5.22 -16.24 -0.40
N LEU A 2 -5.01 -16.05 -1.70
CA LEU A 2 -5.39 -16.99 -2.74
C LEU A 2 -4.80 -18.38 -2.41
N ASN A 3 -5.64 -19.40 -2.44
CA ASN A 3 -5.25 -20.79 -2.20
C ASN A 3 -5.97 -21.71 -3.19
N LYS A 4 -5.51 -22.97 -3.31
CA LYS A 4 -6.11 -23.97 -4.22
C LYS A 4 -7.61 -24.15 -4.01
N ASN A 5 -8.10 -23.93 -2.79
CA ASN A 5 -9.53 -23.98 -2.47
C ASN A 5 -10.35 -22.79 -3.02
N ASN A 6 -9.71 -21.81 -3.67
CA ASN A 6 -10.38 -20.69 -4.32
C ASN A 6 -10.58 -20.94 -5.82
N GLU A 7 -9.93 -21.96 -6.39
CA GLU A 7 -10.11 -22.31 -7.79
C GLU A 7 -11.56 -22.71 -8.07
N GLY A 8 -12.11 -22.18 -9.16
CA GLY A 8 -13.48 -22.37 -9.58
C GLY A 8 -14.53 -21.58 -8.81
N LYS A 9 -14.17 -20.77 -7.81
CA LYS A 9 -15.14 -19.91 -7.12
C LYS A 9 -15.58 -18.74 -7.98
N GLU A 10 -16.85 -18.37 -7.85
CA GLU A 10 -17.38 -17.14 -8.40
C GLU A 10 -16.91 -15.94 -7.57
N LEU A 11 -16.52 -14.87 -8.26
CA LEU A 11 -16.12 -13.60 -7.68
C LEU A 11 -16.64 -12.45 -8.54
N LEU A 12 -16.87 -11.32 -7.90
CA LEU A 12 -17.26 -10.09 -8.57
C LEU A 12 -16.02 -9.27 -8.91
N VAL A 13 -15.74 -9.08 -10.20
CA VAL A 13 -14.63 -8.24 -10.67
C VAL A 13 -15.15 -6.82 -10.91
N PRO A 14 -14.51 -5.78 -10.35
CA PRO A 14 -14.85 -4.41 -10.68
C PRO A 14 -14.48 -4.12 -12.14
N LEU A 15 -15.47 -3.70 -12.94
CA LEU A 15 -15.26 -3.24 -14.32
C LEU A 15 -15.12 -1.72 -14.35
N THR A 16 -15.96 -1.02 -13.58
CA THR A 16 -15.92 0.42 -13.34
C THR A 16 -16.30 0.69 -11.88
N SER A 17 -16.07 1.91 -11.36
CA SER A 17 -16.34 2.23 -9.95
C SER A 17 -17.75 1.82 -9.45
N PRO A 18 -18.84 1.99 -10.22
CA PRO A 18 -20.16 1.52 -9.81
C PRO A 18 -20.53 0.09 -10.27
N MET A 19 -19.79 -0.54 -11.18
CA MET A 19 -20.20 -1.80 -11.81
C MET A 19 -19.24 -2.95 -11.53
N HIS A 20 -19.79 -4.06 -11.05
CA HIS A 20 -19.08 -5.32 -10.87
C HIS A 20 -19.70 -6.40 -11.75
N VAL A 21 -18.86 -7.26 -12.33
CA VAL A 21 -19.27 -8.34 -13.22
C VAL A 21 -18.89 -9.68 -12.58
N PRO A 22 -19.79 -10.69 -12.61
CA PRO A 22 -19.45 -12.03 -12.14
C PRO A 22 -18.37 -12.66 -13.03
N GLY A 23 -17.37 -13.26 -12.41
CA GLY A 23 -16.30 -14.02 -13.03
C GLY A 23 -15.96 -15.25 -12.21
N LYS A 24 -15.27 -16.21 -12.83
CA LYS A 24 -14.83 -17.45 -12.18
C LYS A 24 -13.31 -17.47 -12.07
N LEU A 25 -12.79 -17.74 -10.89
CA LEU A 25 -11.35 -17.80 -10.67
C LEU A 25 -10.78 -19.10 -11.24
N HIS A 26 -9.97 -19.02 -12.30
CA HIS A 26 -9.42 -20.23 -12.94
C HIS A 26 -8.00 -20.57 -12.50
N ASN A 27 -7.14 -19.57 -12.33
CA ASN A 27 -5.74 -19.81 -11.97
C ASN A 27 -5.44 -19.06 -10.68
N VAL A 28 -5.23 -19.82 -9.60
CA VAL A 28 -4.84 -19.26 -8.32
C VAL A 28 -3.34 -19.24 -8.13
N GLU A 29 -2.56 -19.98 -8.93
CA GLU A 29 -1.11 -20.17 -8.76
C GLU A 29 -0.28 -19.00 -9.29
N HIS A 30 -0.84 -18.27 -10.25
CA HIS A 30 -0.16 -17.17 -10.90
C HIS A 30 -0.89 -15.86 -10.66
N VAL A 31 -0.16 -14.84 -10.23
CA VAL A 31 -0.68 -13.48 -10.12
C VAL A 31 0.14 -12.51 -10.97
N LEU A 32 -0.46 -11.36 -11.25
CA LEU A 32 0.20 -10.27 -11.96
C LEU A 32 0.62 -9.20 -10.94
N ILE A 33 1.92 -8.92 -10.85
CA ILE A 33 2.47 -7.89 -9.96
C ILE A 33 2.90 -6.68 -10.78
N ASP A 34 2.45 -5.50 -10.36
CA ASP A 34 3.00 -4.22 -10.82
C ASP A 34 4.33 -3.91 -10.10
N VAL A 35 5.40 -3.85 -10.88
CA VAL A 35 6.76 -3.53 -10.41
C VAL A 35 7.13 -2.05 -10.62
N GLY A 36 6.27 -1.27 -11.26
CA GLY A 36 6.45 0.15 -11.55
C GLY A 36 6.75 0.44 -13.02
N THR A 37 6.74 1.73 -13.38
CA THR A 37 6.99 2.23 -14.75
C THR A 37 6.09 1.63 -15.84
N GLY A 38 4.95 1.06 -15.46
CA GLY A 38 4.00 0.40 -16.38
C GLY A 38 4.35 -1.05 -16.71
N TYR A 39 5.29 -1.67 -16.00
CA TYR A 39 5.65 -3.08 -16.19
C TYR A 39 4.95 -3.98 -15.19
N TYR A 40 4.52 -5.14 -15.70
CA TYR A 40 3.88 -6.19 -14.93
C TYR A 40 4.65 -7.49 -15.06
N VAL A 41 4.91 -8.15 -13.94
CA VAL A 41 5.56 -9.46 -13.87
C VAL A 41 4.53 -10.49 -13.46
N LYS A 42 4.47 -11.60 -14.21
CA LYS A 42 3.69 -12.78 -13.82
C LYS A 42 4.57 -13.63 -12.92
N ASN A 43 4.16 -13.79 -11.66
CA ASN A 43 4.88 -14.58 -10.68
C ASN A 43 4.04 -15.74 -10.15
N GLU A 44 4.72 -16.69 -9.52
CA GLU A 44 4.12 -17.76 -8.73
C GLU A 44 3.85 -17.30 -7.29
N ASN A 45 2.73 -17.78 -6.73
CA ASN A 45 2.16 -17.38 -5.44
C ASN A 45 3.11 -17.28 -4.22
N GLU A 46 4.18 -18.05 -4.18
CA GLU A 46 5.10 -18.07 -3.03
C GLU A 46 6.00 -16.82 -3.04
N ASP A 47 6.56 -16.46 -4.21
CA ASP A 47 7.43 -15.29 -4.40
C ASP A 47 6.67 -13.97 -4.19
N ASP A 48 5.36 -13.97 -4.41
CA ASP A 48 4.51 -12.78 -4.30
C ASP A 48 4.36 -12.28 -2.87
N LYS A 49 4.21 -13.20 -1.91
CA LYS A 49 4.04 -12.83 -0.50
C LYS A 49 5.29 -12.12 0.02
N ASP A 50 6.45 -12.62 -0.36
CA ASP A 50 7.73 -12.02 0.00
C ASP A 50 7.93 -10.68 -0.68
N PHE A 51 7.50 -10.52 -1.94
CA PHE A 51 7.50 -9.22 -2.62
C PHE A 51 6.65 -8.19 -1.87
N PHE A 52 5.40 -8.51 -1.52
CA PHE A 52 4.52 -7.60 -0.80
C PHE A 52 5.01 -7.33 0.63
N LYS A 53 5.57 -8.33 1.31
CA LYS A 53 6.19 -8.16 2.64
C LYS A 53 7.36 -7.19 2.57
N ARG A 54 8.29 -7.39 1.63
CA ARG A 54 9.43 -6.49 1.40
C ARG A 54 8.98 -5.07 1.04
N LYS A 55 7.94 -4.93 0.22
CA LYS A 55 7.38 -3.62 -0.15
C LYS A 55 6.75 -2.92 1.06
N THR A 56 6.06 -3.67 1.92
CA THR A 56 5.50 -3.17 3.18
C THR A 56 6.62 -2.72 4.12
N ASP A 57 7.62 -3.56 4.35
CA ASP A 57 8.78 -3.25 5.20
C ASP A 57 9.54 -2.01 4.69
N PHE A 58 9.64 -1.86 3.37
CA PHE A 58 10.23 -0.67 2.76
C PHE A 58 9.42 0.58 3.11
N PHE A 59 8.10 0.59 2.89
CA PHE A 59 7.25 1.74 3.23
C PHE A 59 7.26 2.07 4.72
N THR A 60 7.24 1.06 5.59
CA THR A 60 7.35 1.23 7.04
C THR A 60 8.67 1.92 7.40
N LYS A 61 9.81 1.42 6.89
CA LYS A 61 11.12 2.04 7.14
C LYS A 61 11.22 3.47 6.62
N GLN A 62 10.62 3.78 5.47
CA GLN A 62 10.59 5.17 4.97
C GLN A 62 9.75 6.07 5.88
N THR A 63 8.61 5.57 6.37
CA THR A 63 7.74 6.29 7.29
C THR A 63 8.45 6.56 8.62
N GLU A 64 9.09 5.54 9.20
CA GLU A 64 9.88 5.65 10.43
C GLU A 64 11.03 6.65 10.30
N LYS A 65 11.72 6.69 9.15
CA LYS A 65 12.78 7.68 8.90
C LYS A 65 12.25 9.11 8.80
N MET A 66 11.06 9.30 8.24
CA MET A 66 10.47 10.62 8.05
C MET A 66 9.83 11.16 9.35
N GLN A 67 9.36 10.29 10.23
CA GLN A 67 8.60 10.65 11.42
C GLN A 67 9.33 11.60 12.40
N PRO A 68 10.62 11.41 12.72
CA PRO A 68 11.36 12.34 13.57
C PRO A 68 11.47 13.74 12.97
N ALA A 69 11.80 13.85 11.68
CA ALA A 69 11.90 15.13 11.00
C ALA A 69 10.55 15.87 10.99
N LEU A 70 9.44 15.14 10.82
CA LEU A 70 8.10 15.70 10.91
C LEU A 70 7.78 16.21 12.33
N GLN A 71 8.12 15.44 13.36
CA GLN A 71 7.91 15.82 14.76
C GLN A 71 8.73 17.05 15.14
N GLU A 72 10.00 17.12 14.73
CA GLU A 72 10.88 18.27 14.97
C GLU A 72 10.31 19.54 14.31
N LYS A 73 9.89 19.45 13.03
CA LYS A 73 9.27 20.58 12.33
C LYS A 73 7.95 21.01 12.98
N HIS A 74 7.16 20.05 13.47
CA HIS A 74 5.94 20.36 14.20
C HIS A 74 6.24 21.09 15.52
N ALA A 75 7.18 20.59 16.33
CA ALA A 75 7.59 21.22 17.58
C ALA A 75 8.15 22.64 17.35
N MET A 76 9.00 22.82 16.34
CA MET A 76 9.52 24.14 15.95
C MET A 76 8.40 25.10 15.59
N LYS A 77 7.41 24.65 14.81
CA LYS A 77 6.24 25.46 14.47
C LYS A 77 5.46 25.89 15.72
N GLN A 78 5.24 24.97 16.66
CA GLN A 78 4.52 25.28 17.91
C GLN A 78 5.26 26.35 18.73
N ALA A 79 6.57 26.19 18.93
CA ALA A 79 7.39 27.16 19.64
C ALA A 79 7.35 28.57 18.99
N LEU A 80 7.38 28.64 17.66
CA LEU A 80 7.26 29.92 16.94
C LEU A 80 5.86 30.56 17.11
N MET A 81 4.80 29.76 17.11
CA MET A 81 3.44 30.25 17.34
C MET A 81 3.27 30.78 18.78
N GLU A 82 3.84 30.09 19.77
CA GLU A 82 3.84 30.55 21.17
C GLU A 82 4.59 31.89 21.31
N MET A 83 5.77 32.02 20.72
CA MET A 83 6.52 33.28 20.70
C MET A 83 5.77 34.41 20.02
N MET A 84 5.08 34.14 18.90
CA MET A 84 4.24 35.15 18.24
C MET A 84 3.08 35.58 19.14
N SER A 85 2.41 34.65 19.80
CA SER A 85 1.32 34.95 20.75
C SER A 85 1.81 35.83 21.89
N GLN A 86 2.98 35.52 22.47
CA GLN A 86 3.59 36.32 23.54
C GLN A 86 3.96 37.75 23.11
N LYS A 87 4.29 37.98 21.84
CA LYS A 87 4.62 39.31 21.32
C LYS A 87 3.41 40.16 20.91
N ILE A 88 2.24 39.54 20.75
CA ILE A 88 0.99 40.22 20.40
C ILE A 88 0.28 40.76 21.66
N GLN A 89 0.60 40.19 22.83
CA GLN A 89 0.12 40.63 24.15
C GLN A 89 0.99 41.77 24.71
#